data_AF-A0A919FJQ8-F1
#
_entry.id   AF-A0A919FJQ8-F1
#
_cell.length_a   1.000
_cell.length_b   1.000
_cell.length_c   1.000
_cell.angle_alpha   90.00
_cell.angle_beta   90.00
_cell.angle_gamma   90.00
#
_symmetry.space_group_name_H-M   'P 1'
#
loop_
_entity.id
_entity.type
_entity.pdbx_description
1 polymer ?
#
loop_
_entity_poly.entity_id
_entity_poly.type
_entity_poly.pdbx_seq_one_letter_code
_entity_poly.pdbx_strand_id
1 'polypeptide(L)'
;MGMNRRDMVKATVGVAAAAASGVVAFNGTGVGARAAAEGSGPVAAAGPADHVETYKGRTIRVAATSGEHTPVFIDDRPLHVMKLGENAYMSSLCHYGLEASPLVAARRAVDELRGAQLLAAKDSGSTDHHHAA
;
A
#
# COMPACT_ATOMS: atom_id res chain seq x y z
N MET A 1 -13.78 15.46 -43.71
CA MET A 1 -14.22 14.49 -42.69
C MET A 1 -13.01 14.09 -41.85
N GLY A 2 -12.82 14.71 -40.68
CA GLY A 2 -11.71 14.37 -39.79
C GLY A 2 -12.01 13.06 -39.07
N MET A 3 -11.15 12.07 -39.21
CA MET A 3 -11.25 10.81 -38.47
C MET A 3 -10.87 11.07 -37.01
N ASN A 4 -11.81 10.81 -36.10
CA ASN A 4 -11.60 10.97 -34.66
C ASN A 4 -10.79 9.78 -34.12
N ARG A 5 -9.86 10.08 -33.21
CA ARG A 5 -8.96 9.12 -32.53
C ARG A 5 -9.68 7.99 -31.76
N ARG A 6 -11.01 8.05 -31.67
CA ARG A 6 -11.87 7.09 -30.97
C ARG A 6 -12.22 5.86 -31.83
N ASP A 7 -12.02 5.94 -33.15
CA ASP A 7 -12.37 4.84 -34.07
C ASP A 7 -11.23 3.82 -34.25
N MET A 8 -10.07 4.02 -33.60
CA MET A 8 -8.85 3.22 -33.82
C MET A 8 -8.54 2.18 -32.72
N VAL A 9 -9.44 1.92 -31.76
CA VAL A 9 -9.22 0.92 -30.69
C VAL A 9 -10.38 -0.08 -30.62
N LYS A 10 -10.73 -0.66 -31.77
CA LYS A 10 -11.58 -1.86 -31.84
C LYS A 10 -11.03 -2.80 -32.90
N ALA A 11 -10.05 -3.61 -32.53
CA ALA A 11 -9.85 -4.97 -33.04
C ALA A 11 -8.55 -5.54 -32.48
N THR A 12 -8.66 -6.53 -31.59
CA THR A 12 -7.98 -7.84 -31.69
C THR A 12 -8.41 -8.70 -30.50
N VAL A 13 -9.37 -9.58 -30.78
CA VAL A 13 -9.71 -10.76 -29.96
C VAL A 13 -8.79 -11.89 -30.40
N GLY A 14 -8.19 -12.61 -29.45
CA GLY A 14 -7.44 -13.85 -29.69
C GLY A 14 -7.47 -14.75 -28.46
N VAL A 15 -8.20 -15.85 -28.54
CA VAL A 15 -8.41 -16.90 -27.54
C VAL A 15 -7.40 -18.05 -27.75
N ALA A 16 -6.91 -18.66 -26.65
CA ALA A 16 -6.50 -20.08 -26.46
C ALA A 16 -5.43 -20.16 -25.34
N ALA A 17 -5.29 -21.15 -24.46
CA ALA A 17 -5.99 -22.40 -24.12
C ALA A 17 -5.48 -22.85 -22.73
N ALA A 18 -6.18 -23.81 -22.12
CA ALA A 18 -5.96 -24.35 -20.77
C ALA A 18 -4.81 -25.38 -20.63
N ALA A 19 -4.24 -25.50 -19.42
CA ALA A 19 -3.65 -26.73 -18.81
C ALA A 19 -3.36 -26.42 -17.31
N ALA A 20 -4.13 -26.92 -16.35
CA ALA A 20 -4.01 -28.24 -15.69
C ALA A 20 -2.92 -28.33 -14.59
N SER A 21 -3.41 -28.57 -13.37
CA SER A 21 -2.82 -29.42 -12.32
C SER A 21 -1.70 -28.87 -11.42
N GLY A 22 -2.03 -28.76 -10.13
CA GLY A 22 -1.07 -28.60 -9.03
C GLY A 22 -1.74 -28.69 -7.66
N VAL A 23 -2.45 -29.78 -7.35
CA VAL A 23 -2.93 -30.06 -6.00
C VAL A 23 -1.73 -30.53 -5.18
N VAL A 24 -1.27 -29.72 -4.22
CA VAL A 24 -0.30 -30.16 -3.21
C VAL A 24 -1.08 -30.87 -2.10
N ALA A 25 -0.77 -32.15 -1.90
CA ALA A 25 -1.30 -32.98 -0.82
C ALA A 25 -0.81 -32.47 0.54
N PHE A 26 -1.74 -32.16 1.43
CA PHE A 26 -1.46 -31.84 2.84
C PHE A 26 -1.59 -33.13 3.65
N ASN A 27 -0.45 -33.75 3.97
CA ASN A 27 -0.42 -34.93 4.83
C ASN A 27 -0.42 -34.53 6.31
N GLY A 28 -1.51 -34.85 7.01
CA GLY A 28 -1.43 -35.73 8.17
C GLY A 28 -1.32 -35.12 9.56
N THR A 29 -2.38 -35.40 10.35
CA THR A 29 -2.37 -35.79 11.77
C THR A 29 -2.21 -34.72 12.85
N GLY A 30 -3.28 -34.55 13.63
CA GLY A 30 -3.27 -33.82 14.90
C GLY A 30 -4.65 -33.55 15.48
N VAL A 31 -5.46 -34.59 15.77
CA VAL A 31 -6.59 -34.44 16.70
C VAL A 31 -6.01 -34.38 18.11
N GLY A 32 -6.15 -33.22 18.74
CA GLY A 32 -5.77 -32.99 20.13
C GLY A 32 -6.69 -31.93 20.74
N ALA A 33 -7.94 -32.31 21.02
CA ALA A 33 -8.81 -31.51 21.85
C ALA A 33 -8.38 -31.66 23.32
N ARG A 34 -7.82 -30.60 23.91
CA ARG A 34 -7.80 -30.40 25.37
C ARG A 34 -8.15 -28.95 25.66
N ALA A 35 -9.40 -28.77 26.07
CA ALA A 35 -9.87 -27.57 26.71
C ALA A 35 -9.16 -27.41 28.07
N ALA A 36 -8.47 -26.29 28.23
CA ALA A 36 -8.17 -25.72 29.53
C ALA A 36 -8.60 -24.26 29.44
N ALA A 37 -9.70 -23.95 30.13
CA ALA A 37 -10.20 -22.60 30.28
C ALA A 37 -9.25 -21.84 31.21
N GLU A 38 -8.54 -20.86 30.68
CA GLU A 38 -7.90 -19.81 31.47
C GLU A 38 -8.45 -18.45 31.03
N GLY A 39 -8.72 -17.62 32.04
CA GLY A 39 -9.61 -16.47 31.99
C GLY A 39 -9.33 -15.50 30.83
N SER A 40 -10.25 -15.48 29.87
CA SER A 40 -10.37 -14.38 28.94
C SER A 40 -11.13 -13.23 29.62
N GLY A 41 -10.40 -12.40 30.36
CA GLY A 41 -10.76 -10.99 30.41
C GLY A 41 -10.72 -10.44 28.98
N PRO A 42 -11.55 -9.46 28.60
CA PRO A 42 -11.50 -8.90 27.26
C PRO A 42 -10.09 -8.36 26.99
N VAL A 43 -9.28 -9.11 26.24
CA VAL A 43 -8.11 -8.57 25.55
C VAL A 43 -8.71 -7.58 24.57
N ALA A 44 -8.67 -6.31 24.94
CA ALA A 44 -8.78 -5.24 23.96
C ALA A 44 -7.76 -5.59 22.88
N ALA A 45 -8.25 -5.89 21.67
CA ALA A 45 -7.38 -6.10 20.52
C ALA A 45 -6.48 -4.87 20.46
N ALA A 46 -5.18 -5.07 20.71
CA ALA A 46 -4.22 -3.99 20.60
C ALA A 46 -4.40 -3.42 19.20
N GLY A 47 -4.73 -2.12 19.12
CA GLY A 47 -4.85 -1.44 17.84
C GLY A 47 -3.55 -1.61 17.04
N PRO A 48 -3.59 -1.41 15.71
CA PRO A 48 -2.39 -1.53 14.89
C PRO A 48 -1.28 -0.68 15.49
N ALA A 49 -0.19 -1.31 15.90
CA ALA A 49 0.96 -0.62 16.48
C ALA A 49 1.74 0.09 15.37
N ASP A 50 2.42 1.18 15.75
CA ASP A 50 3.41 1.80 14.88
C ASP A 50 4.52 0.79 14.54
N HIS A 51 4.90 0.74 13.26
CA HIS A 51 6.05 -0.03 12.79
C HIS A 51 7.21 0.92 12.51
N VAL A 52 8.40 0.62 13.04
CA VAL A 52 9.62 1.40 12.81
C VAL A 52 10.75 0.46 12.40
N GLU A 53 11.47 0.80 11.35
CA GLU A 53 12.66 0.06 10.93
C GLU A 53 13.76 0.96 10.34
N THR A 54 14.97 0.42 10.24
CA THR A 54 16.05 1.03 9.46
C THR A 54 16.22 0.26 8.14
N TYR A 55 15.99 0.94 7.02
CA TYR A 55 16.18 0.40 5.68
C TYR A 55 17.26 1.19 4.93
N LYS A 56 18.34 0.52 4.52
CA LYS A 56 19.51 1.15 3.86
C LYS A 56 20.05 2.40 4.58
N GLY A 57 20.07 2.34 5.92
CA GLY A 57 20.55 3.44 6.77
C GLY A 57 19.57 4.60 6.94
N ARG A 58 18.32 4.46 6.49
CA ARG A 58 17.24 5.45 6.64
C ARG A 58 16.19 4.92 7.61
N THR A 59 15.65 5.77 8.47
CA THR A 59 14.57 5.37 9.39
C THR A 59 13.23 5.47 8.68
N ILE A 60 12.50 4.36 8.60
CA ILE A 60 11.13 4.31 8.10
C ILE A 60 10.20 4.13 9.30
N ARG A 61 9.16 4.95 9.39
CA ARG A 61 8.06 4.77 10.34
C ARG A 61 6.73 4.70 9.60
N VAL A 62 5.97 3.64 9.86
CA VAL A 62 4.58 3.48 9.41
C VAL A 62 3.72 3.54 10.67
N ALA A 63 2.99 4.64 10.84
CA ALA A 63 2.14 4.82 12.01
C ALA A 63 0.86 3.99 11.87
N ALA A 64 0.22 3.71 13.00
CA ALA A 64 -1.12 3.12 13.07
C ALA A 64 -2.08 3.80 12.07
N THR A 65 -2.75 3.00 11.22
CA THR A 65 -3.74 3.52 10.28
C THR A 65 -4.91 4.14 11.03
N SER A 66 -5.30 5.36 10.63
CA SER A 66 -6.51 6.02 11.09
C SER A 66 -7.41 6.29 9.87
N GLY A 67 -8.50 5.53 9.73
CA GLY A 67 -9.40 5.63 8.57
C GLY A 67 -8.73 5.19 7.26
N GLU A 68 -8.82 6.03 6.23
CA GLU A 68 -8.27 5.74 4.88
C GLU A 68 -6.78 6.09 4.74
N HIS A 69 -6.22 6.80 5.72
CA HIS A 69 -4.85 7.30 5.66
C HIS A 69 -3.91 6.47 6.55
N THR A 70 -2.76 6.10 5.99
CA THR A 70 -1.67 5.44 6.73
C THR A 70 -0.48 6.38 6.74
N PRO A 71 -0.18 7.05 7.86
CA PRO A 71 0.94 7.98 7.93
C PRO A 71 2.28 7.24 7.79
N VAL A 72 3.11 7.67 6.83
CA VAL A 72 4.43 7.09 6.57
C VAL A 72 5.49 8.19 6.62
N PHE A 73 6.65 7.88 7.20
CA PHE A 73 7.75 8.82 7.39
C PHE A 73 9.08 8.19 6.97
N ILE A 74 9.98 9.02 6.42
CA ILE A 74 11.38 8.70 6.17
C ILE A 74 12.23 9.76 6.88
N ASP A 75 13.05 9.35 7.85
CA ASP A 75 13.81 10.24 8.75
C ASP A 75 12.96 11.38 9.32
N ASP A 76 11.81 11.00 9.90
CA ASP A 76 10.80 11.89 10.47
C ASP A 76 10.14 12.88 9.49
N ARG A 77 10.41 12.74 8.19
CA ARG A 77 9.76 13.54 7.14
C ARG A 77 8.58 12.79 6.54
N PRO A 78 7.40 13.41 6.40
CA PRO A 78 6.19 12.73 5.91
C PRO A 78 6.33 12.37 4.43
N LEU A 79 6.08 11.09 4.11
CA LEU A 79 5.93 10.56 2.77
C LEU A 79 4.43 10.44 2.47
N HIS A 80 3.97 11.07 1.38
CA HIS A 80 2.61 10.87 0.93
C HIS A 80 2.45 9.48 0.33
N VAL A 81 1.59 8.66 0.92
CA VAL A 81 1.23 7.32 0.46
C VAL A 81 -0.27 7.28 0.20
N MET A 82 -0.63 6.79 -0.98
CA MET A 82 -2.02 6.59 -1.39
C MET A 82 -2.36 5.11 -1.34
N LYS A 83 -3.49 4.78 -0.72
CA LYS A 83 -4.09 3.45 -0.75
C LYS A 83 -5.14 3.41 -1.84
N LEU A 84 -4.96 2.54 -2.84
CA LEU A 84 -5.95 2.28 -3.89
C LEU A 84 -6.87 1.12 -3.52
N GLY A 85 -6.39 0.17 -2.73
CA GLY A 85 -7.15 -1.01 -2.33
C GLY A 85 -6.47 -1.80 -1.21
N GLU A 86 -7.05 -2.95 -0.89
CA GLU A 86 -6.46 -3.92 0.02
C GLU A 86 -5.18 -4.48 -0.63
N ASN A 87 -4.01 -4.11 -0.11
CA ASN A 87 -2.69 -4.44 -0.67
C ASN A 87 -2.31 -3.72 -1.97
N ALA A 88 -2.83 -2.51 -2.20
CA ALA A 88 -2.42 -1.67 -3.34
C ALA A 88 -2.07 -0.26 -2.85
N TYR A 89 -0.77 0.01 -2.71
CA TYR A 89 -0.22 1.26 -2.20
C TYR A 89 0.78 1.88 -3.17
N MET A 90 0.83 3.20 -3.24
CA MET A 90 1.79 3.95 -4.06
C MET A 90 2.24 5.20 -3.30
N SER A 91 3.46 5.66 -3.57
CA SER A 91 4.01 6.85 -2.90
C SER A 91 4.10 8.04 -3.85
N SER A 92 4.29 9.26 -3.33
CA SER A 92 4.56 10.43 -4.17
C SER A 92 5.84 10.31 -5.00
N LEU A 93 6.81 9.48 -4.59
CA LEU A 93 8.04 9.22 -5.34
C LEU A 93 7.88 8.09 -6.37
N CYS A 94 6.91 7.19 -6.19
CA CYS A 94 6.57 6.12 -7.13
C CYS A 94 5.05 6.06 -7.37
N HIS A 95 4.49 7.11 -7.95
CA HIS A 95 3.04 7.27 -8.05
C HIS A 95 2.35 6.20 -8.92
N TYR A 96 3.08 5.62 -9.87
CA TYR A 96 2.59 4.58 -10.77
C TYR A 96 3.06 3.17 -10.39
N GLY A 97 3.79 3.02 -9.28
CA GLY A 97 4.25 1.74 -8.76
C GLY A 97 3.32 1.24 -7.66
N LEU A 98 2.59 0.16 -7.91
CA LEU A 98 1.75 -0.50 -6.91
C LEU A 98 2.58 -1.45 -6.06
N GLU A 99 2.50 -1.27 -4.76
CA GLU A 99 3.19 -2.09 -3.75
C GLU A 99 2.19 -2.73 -2.80
N ALA A 100 2.51 -3.93 -2.30
CA ALA A 100 1.62 -4.76 -1.49
C ALA A 100 1.34 -4.17 -0.09
N SER A 101 2.18 -3.26 0.40
CA SER A 101 2.00 -2.62 1.71
C SER A 101 2.61 -1.22 1.77
N PRO A 102 2.20 -0.38 2.74
CA PRO A 102 2.82 0.94 2.97
C PRO A 102 4.32 0.85 3.24
N LEU A 103 4.76 -0.21 3.94
CA LEU A 103 6.17 -0.43 4.24
C LEU A 103 6.98 -0.69 2.97
N VAL A 104 6.45 -1.49 2.04
CA VAL A 104 7.11 -1.76 0.76
C VAL A 104 7.16 -0.48 -0.08
N ALA A 105 6.08 0.31 -0.11
CA ALA A 105 6.07 1.62 -0.76
C ALA A 105 7.12 2.59 -0.16
N ALA A 106 7.32 2.55 1.16
CA ALA A 106 8.34 3.35 1.84
C ALA A 106 9.77 2.91 1.49
N ARG A 107 10.03 1.59 1.46
CA ARG A 107 11.33 1.04 1.03
C ARG A 107 11.64 1.44 -0.40
N ARG A 108 10.65 1.33 -1.29
CA ARG A 108 10.79 1.76 -2.69
C ARG A 108 11.08 3.27 -2.78
N ALA A 109 10.41 4.09 -1.98
CA ALA A 109 10.71 5.52 -1.89
C ALA A 109 12.15 5.80 -1.41
N VAL A 110 12.67 5.04 -0.44
CA VAL A 110 14.08 5.13 -0.03
C VAL A 110 15.03 4.79 -1.19
N ASP A 111 14.69 3.78 -1.99
CA ASP A 111 15.46 3.40 -3.17
C ASP A 111 15.50 4.52 -4.22
N GLU A 112 14.37 5.18 -4.49
CA GLU A 112 14.29 6.32 -5.41
C GLU A 112 14.99 7.58 -4.89
N LEU A 113 15.05 7.79 -3.57
CA LEU A 113 15.76 8.93 -3.00
C LEU A 113 17.27 8.87 -3.26
N ARG A 114 17.86 7.68 -3.41
CA ARG A 114 19.30 7.48 -3.72
C ARG A 114 20.23 8.32 -2.82
N GLY A 115 19.87 8.42 -1.53
CA GLY A 115 20.61 9.20 -0.53
C GLY A 115 20.16 10.66 -0.36
N ALA A 116 19.27 11.18 -1.21
CA ALA A 116 18.68 12.50 -1.03
C ALA A 116 17.75 12.55 0.21
N GLN A 117 17.58 13.75 0.75
CA GLN A 117 16.57 14.02 1.76
C GLN A 117 15.19 14.10 1.09
N LEU A 118 14.19 13.47 1.70
CA LEU A 118 12.79 13.69 1.31
C LEU A 118 12.47 15.17 1.53
N LEU A 119 11.66 15.78 0.67
CA LEU A 119 11.17 17.15 0.87
C LEU A 119 9.73 17.12 1.38
N ALA A 120 9.30 18.17 2.08
CA ALA A 120 7.92 18.26 2.52
C ALA A 120 7.03 18.44 1.28
N ALA A 121 5.86 17.80 1.27
CA ALA A 121 4.86 18.08 0.25
C ALA A 121 4.50 19.56 0.32
N LYS A 122 4.37 20.20 -0.85
CA LYS A 122 3.86 21.57 -0.90
C LYS A 122 2.39 21.53 -0.46
N ASP A 123 2.03 22.35 0.52
CA ASP A 123 0.64 22.61 0.82
C ASP A 123 -0.01 23.14 -0.46
N SER A 124 -0.84 22.33 -1.10
CA SER A 124 -1.68 22.76 -2.20
C SER A 124 -2.75 23.67 -1.60
N GLY A 125 -2.38 24.95 -1.41
CA GLY A 125 -3.25 25.96 -0.85
C GLY A 125 -4.59 25.96 -1.58
N SER A 126 -5.67 25.81 -0.82
CA SER A 126 -7.01 26.12 -1.29
C SER A 126 -7.04 27.62 -1.60
N THR A 127 -6.84 27.99 -2.87
CA THR A 127 -7.20 29.32 -3.34
C THR A 127 -8.72 29.41 -3.28
N ASP A 128 -9.23 30.07 -2.26
CA ASP A 128 -10.63 30.52 -2.19
C ASP A 128 -10.88 31.45 -3.38
N HIS A 129 -11.36 30.89 -4.49
CA HIS A 129 -11.94 31.66 -5.58
C HIS A 129 -13.34 32.10 -5.17
N HIS A 130 -13.42 33.11 -4.29
CA HIS A 130 -14.65 33.87 -4.10
C HIS A 130 -14.92 34.67 -5.38
N HIS A 131 -15.75 34.11 -6.26
CA HIS A 131 -16.45 34.88 -7.28
C HIS A 131 -17.45 35.79 -6.57
N ALA A 132 -17.10 37.06 -6.41
CA ALA A 132 -18.06 38.12 -6.17
C ALA A 132 -18.93 38.27 -7.43
N ALA A 133 -20.24 38.11 -7.25
CA ALA A 133 -21.26 38.44 -8.24
C ALA A 133 -21.57 39.94 -8.22
#